data_AF-A0A7W1M1G5-F1
#
_entry.id   AF-A0A7W1M1G5-F1
#
_cell.length_a   1.000
_cell.length_b   1.000
_cell.length_c   1.000
_cell.angle_alpha   90.00
_cell.angle_beta   90.00
_cell.angle_gamma   90.00
#
_symmetry.space_group_name_H-M   'P 1'
#
loop_
_entity.id
_entity.type
_entity.pdbx_description
1 polymer ?
#
loop_
_entity_poly.entity_id
_entity_poly.type
_entity_poly.pdbx_seq_one_letter_code
_entity_poly.pdbx_strand_id
1 'polypeptide(L)'
;MLAGPRPVGWPGSPAPISSGLRRALGVEDHTASGEGYALTFDDGPHAEGTPAVLEILARERVRATFFLVGEQVRRNPGLAREIVAAGHEIALHCDRHRNLLRLTPSQTRQDILRAADTITSTTGAALDLYRPPYGVLNAAALHLARSQGWRTLLWSHWGRDWEQRASAESIAAGVTDGVGAGAVLLLHDADDYSAAGSWRRTVAALPRVLDTLAQRGLRATSA
;
A
#
# COMPACT_ATOMS: atom_id res chain seq x y z
N MET A 1 26.39 -11.79 34.96
CA MET A 1 25.44 -11.85 33.82
C MET A 1 25.31 -10.44 33.26
N LEU A 2 26.00 -10.14 32.16
CA LEU A 2 25.95 -8.82 31.52
C LEU A 2 24.74 -8.80 30.57
N ALA A 3 23.79 -7.91 30.84
CA ALA A 3 22.63 -7.70 30.00
C ALA A 3 23.09 -7.19 28.61
N GLY A 4 22.72 -7.92 27.56
CA GLY A 4 23.00 -7.54 26.18
C GLY A 4 22.32 -6.22 25.80
N PRO A 5 22.83 -5.51 24.78
CA PRO A 5 22.25 -4.26 24.33
C PRO A 5 20.82 -4.49 23.83
N ARG A 6 19.90 -3.63 24.27
CA ARG A 6 18.50 -3.60 23.80
C ARG A 6 18.48 -3.31 22.29
N PRO A 7 17.63 -3.97 21.50
CA PRO A 7 17.49 -3.64 20.09
C PRO A 7 17.04 -2.18 19.96
N VAL A 8 17.70 -1.46 19.04
CA VAL A 8 17.38 -0.09 18.68
C VAL A 8 15.93 -0.08 18.19
N GLY A 9 15.05 0.52 18.98
CA GLY A 9 13.65 0.70 18.63
C GLY A 9 13.53 1.45 17.32
N TRP A 10 12.67 0.95 16.44
CA TRP A 10 12.21 1.66 15.25
C TRP A 10 11.76 3.07 15.67
N PRO A 11 12.28 4.16 15.08
CA PRO A 11 11.75 5.48 15.35
C PRO A 11 10.31 5.46 14.86
N GLY A 12 9.36 5.67 15.77
CA GLY A 12 7.92 5.59 15.48
C GLY A 12 7.59 6.29 14.15
N SER A 13 6.60 5.74 13.43
CA SER A 13 6.16 6.27 12.14
C SER A 13 6.14 7.80 12.20
N PRO A 14 6.79 8.50 11.24
CA PRO A 14 6.79 9.95 11.25
C PRO A 14 5.36 10.44 11.38
N ALA A 15 5.13 11.42 12.24
CA ALA A 15 3.81 12.00 12.41
C ALA A 15 3.21 12.29 11.03
N PRO A 16 1.93 11.92 10.78
CA PRO A 16 1.31 12.17 9.50
C PRO A 16 1.49 13.64 9.14
N ILE A 17 2.05 13.90 7.96
CA ILE A 17 2.20 15.26 7.42
C ILE A 17 0.85 15.97 7.56
N SER A 18 0.84 17.21 8.06
CA SER A 18 -0.41 17.95 8.23
C SER A 18 -1.17 18.04 6.91
N SER A 19 -2.50 18.04 6.97
CA SER A 19 -3.35 18.08 5.78
C SER A 19 -3.04 19.28 4.86
N GLY A 20 -2.71 20.43 5.44
CA GLY A 20 -2.28 21.61 4.70
C GLY A 20 -0.95 21.41 3.93
N LEU A 21 0.03 20.76 4.56
CA LEU A 21 1.31 20.48 3.91
C LEU A 21 1.19 19.39 2.83
N ARG A 22 0.35 18.35 3.04
CA ARG A 22 0.04 17.35 2.01
C ARG A 22 -0.51 18.02 0.76
N ARG A 23 -1.51 18.88 0.92
CA ARG A 23 -2.14 19.62 -0.18
C ARG A 23 -1.14 20.49 -0.93
N ALA A 24 -0.30 21.26 -0.22
CA ALA A 24 0.75 22.06 -0.84
C ALA A 24 1.77 21.21 -1.64
N LEU A 25 2.02 19.99 -1.17
CA LEU A 25 2.90 19.02 -1.84
C LEU A 25 2.18 18.16 -2.89
N GLY A 26 0.89 18.40 -3.18
CA GLY A 26 0.11 17.60 -4.13
C GLY A 26 0.05 16.12 -3.74
N VAL A 27 0.03 15.86 -2.44
CA VAL A 27 -0.08 14.52 -1.85
C VAL A 27 -1.52 14.34 -1.40
N GLU A 28 -2.09 13.23 -1.82
CA GLU A 28 -3.47 12.86 -1.56
C GLU A 28 -3.52 11.74 -0.51
N ASP A 29 -4.62 11.61 0.19
CA ASP A 29 -4.88 10.56 1.18
C ASP A 29 -6.35 10.09 1.18
N HIS A 30 -7.11 10.56 0.20
CA HIS A 30 -8.50 10.22 -0.06
C HIS A 30 -8.67 9.92 -1.55
N THR A 31 -9.73 9.19 -1.90
CA THR A 31 -10.07 8.87 -3.29
C THR A 31 -10.27 10.13 -4.12
N ALA A 32 -9.98 10.09 -5.42
CA ALA A 32 -10.20 11.23 -6.32
C ALA A 32 -11.64 11.79 -6.32
N SER A 33 -12.65 10.91 -6.19
CA SER A 33 -14.06 11.30 -6.20
C SER A 33 -14.53 11.90 -4.86
N GLY A 34 -13.81 11.63 -3.77
CA GLY A 34 -14.28 11.87 -2.41
C GLY A 34 -15.44 10.96 -1.97
N GLU A 35 -15.75 9.92 -2.75
CA GLU A 35 -16.86 9.00 -2.52
C GLU A 35 -16.37 7.58 -2.24
N GLY A 36 -17.20 6.76 -1.59
CA GLY A 36 -16.88 5.35 -1.35
C GLY A 36 -15.64 5.13 -0.48
N TYR A 37 -14.91 4.05 -0.75
CA TYR A 37 -13.59 3.78 -0.17
C TYR A 37 -12.67 3.13 -1.22
N ALA A 38 -11.37 3.40 -1.13
CA ALA A 38 -10.35 2.61 -1.83
C ALA A 38 -9.69 1.64 -0.84
N LEU A 39 -9.79 0.35 -1.15
CA LEU A 39 -9.04 -0.70 -0.45
C LEU A 39 -7.70 -0.86 -1.14
N THR A 40 -6.61 -0.68 -0.39
CA THR A 40 -5.26 -0.71 -0.96
C THR A 40 -4.37 -1.74 -0.26
N PHE A 41 -3.53 -2.40 -1.04
CA PHE A 41 -2.53 -3.38 -0.57
C PHE A 41 -1.14 -2.94 -1.03
N ASP A 42 -0.23 -2.74 -0.08
CA ASP A 42 1.17 -2.42 -0.35
C ASP A 42 2.05 -3.69 -0.27
N ASP A 43 3.25 -3.58 -0.82
CA ASP A 43 4.41 -4.50 -0.73
C ASP A 43 4.42 -5.73 -1.64
N GLY A 44 3.28 -6.16 -2.17
CA GLY A 44 3.18 -7.31 -3.07
C GLY A 44 3.84 -7.16 -4.46
N PRO A 45 3.77 -8.21 -5.30
CA PRO A 45 3.05 -9.47 -5.05
C PRO A 45 3.88 -10.49 -4.25
N HIS A 46 3.25 -11.14 -3.28
CA HIS A 46 3.79 -12.21 -2.46
C HIS A 46 3.15 -13.57 -2.82
N ALA A 47 3.95 -14.64 -2.83
CA ALA A 47 3.57 -15.95 -3.38
C ALA A 47 2.35 -16.61 -2.70
N GLU A 48 2.16 -16.42 -1.39
CA GLU A 48 0.99 -16.96 -0.66
C GLU A 48 -0.06 -15.88 -0.31
N GLY A 49 0.38 -14.74 0.24
CA GLY A 49 -0.50 -13.64 0.63
C GLY A 49 -1.31 -13.00 -0.51
N THR A 50 -0.71 -12.70 -1.67
CA THR A 50 -1.46 -12.08 -2.78
C THR A 50 -2.59 -12.99 -3.28
N PRO A 51 -2.37 -14.30 -3.56
CA PRO A 51 -3.47 -15.19 -3.93
C PRO A 51 -4.58 -15.27 -2.87
N ALA A 52 -4.22 -15.33 -1.58
CA ALA A 52 -5.21 -15.40 -0.50
C ALA A 52 -6.06 -14.13 -0.39
N VAL A 53 -5.47 -12.96 -0.65
CA VAL A 53 -6.21 -11.70 -0.74
C VAL A 53 -7.13 -11.70 -1.97
N LEU A 54 -6.62 -12.07 -3.15
CA LEU A 54 -7.40 -12.13 -4.40
C LEU A 54 -8.62 -13.06 -4.27
N GLU A 55 -8.48 -14.21 -3.60
CA GLU A 55 -9.59 -15.14 -3.34
C GLU A 55 -10.72 -14.48 -2.55
N ILE A 56 -10.39 -13.74 -1.49
CA ILE A 56 -11.39 -13.02 -0.69
C ILE A 56 -12.03 -11.91 -1.52
N LEU A 57 -11.24 -11.11 -2.21
CA LEU A 57 -11.76 -10.02 -3.05
C LEU A 57 -12.71 -10.54 -4.13
N ALA A 58 -12.40 -11.67 -4.76
CA ALA A 58 -13.27 -12.32 -5.73
C ALA A 58 -14.58 -12.81 -5.11
N ARG A 59 -14.52 -13.45 -3.94
CA ARG A 59 -15.71 -13.92 -3.21
C ARG A 59 -16.64 -12.77 -2.82
N GLU A 60 -16.07 -11.67 -2.32
CA GLU A 60 -16.82 -10.50 -1.88
C GLU A 60 -17.17 -9.55 -3.05
N ARG A 61 -16.69 -9.84 -4.27
CA ARG A 61 -16.86 -9.00 -5.48
C ARG A 61 -16.36 -7.56 -5.28
N VAL A 62 -15.24 -7.41 -4.59
CA VAL A 62 -14.61 -6.12 -4.28
C VAL A 62 -13.36 -5.94 -5.14
N ARG A 63 -13.21 -4.76 -5.74
CA ARG A 63 -11.96 -4.35 -6.40
C ARG A 63 -11.09 -3.56 -5.43
N ALA A 64 -9.80 -3.55 -5.69
CA ALA A 64 -8.78 -2.96 -4.83
C ALA A 64 -7.65 -2.39 -5.71
N THR A 65 -6.76 -1.62 -5.10
CA THR A 65 -5.57 -1.06 -5.71
C THR A 65 -4.32 -1.67 -5.07
N PHE A 66 -3.45 -2.29 -5.85
CA PHE A 66 -2.23 -2.94 -5.37
C PHE A 66 -1.00 -2.07 -5.68
N PHE A 67 -0.33 -1.55 -4.66
CA PHE A 67 0.92 -0.82 -4.77
C PHE A 67 2.09 -1.79 -4.81
N LEU A 68 2.56 -2.09 -6.02
CA LEU A 68 3.51 -3.16 -6.26
C LEU A 68 4.95 -2.67 -6.14
N VAL A 69 5.80 -3.50 -5.52
CA VAL A 69 7.24 -3.28 -5.45
C VAL A 69 7.91 -3.99 -6.64
N GLY A 70 8.77 -3.26 -7.37
CA GLY A 70 9.43 -3.79 -8.57
C GLY A 70 10.21 -5.10 -8.34
N GLU A 71 10.90 -5.25 -7.20
CA GLU A 71 11.57 -6.51 -6.87
C GLU A 71 10.64 -7.69 -6.64
N GLN A 72 9.44 -7.45 -6.13
CA GLN A 72 8.44 -8.50 -5.91
C GLN A 72 7.74 -8.88 -7.21
N VAL A 73 7.49 -7.92 -8.10
CA VAL A 73 6.99 -8.23 -9.46
C VAL A 73 7.98 -9.10 -10.23
N ARG A 74 9.30 -8.87 -10.11
CA ARG A 74 10.29 -9.77 -10.74
C ARG A 74 10.30 -11.18 -10.16
N ARG A 75 10.00 -11.33 -8.87
CA ARG A 75 9.91 -12.66 -8.22
C ARG A 75 8.61 -13.37 -8.59
N ASN A 76 7.51 -12.63 -8.69
CA ASN A 76 6.16 -13.16 -8.90
C ASN A 76 5.45 -12.52 -10.11
N PRO A 77 6.03 -12.60 -11.34
CA PRO A 77 5.47 -11.88 -12.50
C PRO A 77 4.11 -12.42 -12.94
N GLY A 78 3.84 -13.71 -12.69
CA GLY A 78 2.53 -14.31 -12.93
C GLY A 78 1.43 -13.68 -12.08
N LEU A 79 1.71 -13.48 -10.77
CA LEU A 79 0.75 -12.88 -9.84
C LEU A 79 0.48 -11.41 -10.17
N ALA A 80 1.50 -10.65 -10.60
CA ALA A 80 1.27 -9.28 -11.06
C ALA A 80 0.29 -9.20 -12.24
N ARG A 81 0.35 -10.16 -13.18
CA ARG A 81 -0.62 -10.25 -14.28
C ARG A 81 -2.00 -10.72 -13.80
N GLU A 82 -2.03 -11.63 -12.83
CA GLU A 82 -3.27 -12.14 -12.25
C GLU A 82 -4.07 -11.04 -11.54
N ILE A 83 -3.39 -10.14 -10.80
CA ILE A 83 -4.00 -8.96 -10.18
C ILE A 83 -4.74 -8.12 -11.23
N VAL A 84 -4.08 -7.82 -12.36
CA VAL A 84 -4.69 -7.06 -13.46
C VAL A 84 -5.83 -7.85 -14.12
N ALA A 85 -5.64 -9.15 -14.37
CA ALA A 85 -6.64 -10.01 -14.99
C ALA A 85 -7.92 -10.15 -14.15
N ALA A 86 -7.80 -10.09 -12.82
CA ALA A 86 -8.92 -10.05 -11.88
C ALA A 86 -9.63 -8.68 -11.82
N GLY A 87 -9.13 -7.67 -12.55
CA GLY A 87 -9.73 -6.35 -12.67
C GLY A 87 -9.39 -5.39 -11.53
N HIS A 88 -8.31 -5.67 -10.79
CA HIS A 88 -7.75 -4.76 -9.79
C HIS A 88 -6.87 -3.69 -10.44
N GLU A 89 -6.78 -2.54 -9.80
CA GLU A 89 -5.85 -1.48 -10.18
C GLU A 89 -4.45 -1.82 -9.65
N ILE A 90 -3.41 -1.48 -10.41
CA ILE A 90 -2.03 -1.58 -9.94
C ILE A 90 -1.39 -0.19 -9.87
N ALA A 91 -0.51 -0.01 -8.90
CA ALA A 91 0.14 1.25 -8.60
C ALA A 91 1.62 1.03 -8.24
N LEU A 92 2.40 2.11 -8.25
CA LEU A 92 3.84 2.07 -8.09
C LEU A 92 4.28 2.19 -6.62
N HIS A 93 5.11 1.26 -6.15
CA HIS A 93 5.67 1.26 -4.78
C HIS A 93 7.19 1.13 -4.73
N CYS A 94 7.89 1.86 -5.60
CA CYS A 94 9.36 1.79 -5.73
C CYS A 94 9.89 0.43 -6.20
N ASP A 95 11.19 0.35 -6.52
CA ASP A 95 11.82 -0.90 -6.96
C ASP A 95 12.29 -1.75 -5.80
N ARG A 96 12.75 -1.08 -4.75
CA ARG A 96 13.16 -1.67 -3.48
C ARG A 96 12.44 -0.93 -2.37
N HIS A 97 11.91 -1.65 -1.39
CA HIS A 97 11.21 -1.06 -0.26
C HIS A 97 12.19 -0.42 0.73
N ARG A 98 12.70 0.77 0.38
CA ARG A 98 13.75 1.51 1.10
C ARG A 98 13.25 2.88 1.55
N ASN A 99 13.75 3.34 2.69
CA ASN A 99 13.50 4.71 3.12
C ASN A 99 14.17 5.71 2.16
N LEU A 100 13.35 6.51 1.46
CA LEU A 100 13.80 7.44 0.43
C LEU A 100 14.69 8.58 0.95
N LEU A 101 14.69 8.87 2.25
CA LEU A 101 15.61 9.86 2.84
C LEU A 101 17.06 9.36 2.89
N ARG A 102 17.29 8.06 2.65
CA ARG A 102 18.64 7.47 2.54
C ARG A 102 19.17 7.45 1.12
N LEU A 103 18.40 7.94 0.15
CA LEU A 103 18.76 7.93 -1.26
C LEU A 103 19.10 9.34 -1.73
N THR A 104 20.07 9.44 -2.63
CA THR A 104 20.29 10.67 -3.40
C THR A 104 19.12 10.90 -4.38
N PRO A 105 18.95 12.13 -4.91
CA PRO A 105 17.94 12.40 -5.92
C PRO A 105 18.04 11.49 -7.16
N SER A 106 19.26 11.20 -7.62
CA SER A 106 19.49 10.30 -8.76
C SER A 106 19.08 8.85 -8.44
N GLN A 107 19.49 8.35 -7.26
CA GLN A 107 19.10 7.01 -6.81
C GLN A 107 17.59 6.87 -6.63
N THR A 108 16.92 7.91 -6.11
CA THR A 108 15.46 7.93 -5.99
C THR A 108 14.79 7.81 -7.35
N ARG A 109 15.23 8.61 -8.34
CA ARG A 109 14.66 8.55 -9.70
C ARG A 109 14.88 7.19 -10.36
N GLN A 110 16.10 6.66 -10.26
CA GLN A 110 16.44 5.35 -10.83
C GLN A 110 15.62 4.23 -10.21
N ASP A 111 15.44 4.25 -8.89
CA ASP A 111 14.62 3.26 -8.18
C ASP A 111 13.15 3.28 -8.66
N ILE A 112 12.54 4.46 -8.68
CA ILE A 112 11.14 4.61 -9.09
C ILE A 112 10.93 4.23 -10.56
N LEU A 113 11.79 4.72 -11.47
CA LEU A 113 11.68 4.42 -12.91
C LEU A 113 11.90 2.94 -13.23
N ARG A 114 12.81 2.27 -12.51
CA ARG A 114 13.05 0.83 -12.69
C ARG A 114 11.83 0.00 -12.31
N ALA A 115 11.13 0.38 -11.24
CA ALA A 115 9.88 -0.26 -10.86
C ALA A 115 8.78 -0.02 -11.88
N ALA A 116 8.63 1.23 -12.35
CA ALA A 116 7.65 1.56 -13.38
C ALA A 116 7.87 0.73 -14.66
N ASP A 117 9.11 0.65 -15.15
CA ASP A 117 9.48 -0.19 -16.29
C ASP A 117 9.19 -1.69 -16.03
N THR A 118 9.57 -2.20 -14.86
CA THR A 118 9.31 -3.60 -14.48
C THR A 118 7.80 -3.91 -14.47
N ILE A 119 7.00 -3.06 -13.84
CA ILE A 119 5.56 -3.28 -13.68
C ILE A 119 4.85 -3.19 -15.04
N THR A 120 5.10 -2.11 -15.79
CA THR A 120 4.46 -1.87 -17.10
C THR A 120 4.85 -2.93 -18.12
N SER A 121 6.12 -3.32 -18.22
CA SER A 121 6.56 -4.39 -19.13
C SER A 121 6.04 -5.77 -18.74
N THR A 122 5.81 -6.03 -17.44
CA THR A 122 5.29 -7.33 -16.97
C THR A 122 3.78 -7.45 -17.17
N THR A 123 3.04 -6.37 -16.89
CA THR A 123 1.57 -6.40 -16.78
C THR A 123 0.85 -5.77 -17.98
N GLY A 124 1.53 -4.90 -18.73
CA GLY A 124 0.92 -4.08 -19.77
C GLY A 124 0.00 -2.97 -19.26
N ALA A 125 -0.18 -2.83 -17.94
CA ALA A 125 -1.04 -1.82 -17.36
C ALA A 125 -0.32 -0.47 -17.23
N ALA A 126 -1.09 0.60 -17.40
CA ALA A 126 -0.63 1.97 -17.13
C ALA A 126 -0.53 2.19 -15.61
N LEU A 127 0.32 3.14 -15.22
CA LEU A 127 0.49 3.56 -13.84
C LEU A 127 0.02 5.00 -13.71
N ASP A 128 -0.93 5.24 -12.82
CA ASP A 128 -1.45 6.58 -12.50
C ASP A 128 -1.17 6.98 -11.04
N LEU A 129 -0.82 6.01 -10.20
CA LEU A 129 -0.64 6.17 -8.77
C LEU A 129 0.77 5.77 -8.32
N TYR A 130 1.28 6.53 -7.37
CA TYR A 130 2.55 6.28 -6.70
C TYR A 130 2.38 6.44 -5.18
N ARG A 131 2.93 5.49 -4.43
CA ARG A 131 3.06 5.59 -2.97
C ARG A 131 4.50 5.28 -2.59
N PRO A 132 5.19 6.13 -1.82
CA PRO A 132 6.54 5.83 -1.35
C PRO A 132 6.52 4.81 -0.19
N PRO A 133 7.52 3.91 -0.12
CA PRO A 133 7.75 3.06 1.05
C PRO A 133 7.69 3.83 2.36
N TYR A 134 7.04 3.25 3.36
CA TYR A 134 6.82 3.85 4.69
C TYR A 134 6.03 5.18 4.70
N GLY A 135 5.46 5.60 3.57
CA GLY A 135 4.87 6.95 3.40
C GLY A 135 5.89 8.08 3.46
N VAL A 136 7.19 7.77 3.35
CA VAL A 136 8.27 8.75 3.52
C VAL A 136 8.53 9.47 2.21
N LEU A 137 8.20 10.77 2.18
CA LEU A 137 8.36 11.62 1.00
C LEU A 137 9.79 12.16 0.87
N ASN A 138 10.25 12.35 -0.36
CA ASN A 138 11.37 13.24 -0.66
C ASN A 138 11.06 14.07 -1.91
N ALA A 139 11.75 15.20 -2.09
CA ALA A 139 11.46 16.14 -3.18
C ALA A 139 11.69 15.55 -4.58
N ALA A 140 12.69 14.68 -4.73
CA ALA A 140 13.01 14.04 -6.01
C ALA A 140 11.88 13.09 -6.46
N ALA A 141 11.31 12.31 -5.55
CA ALA A 141 10.19 11.42 -5.80
C ALA A 141 8.92 12.20 -6.16
N LEU A 142 8.58 13.22 -5.36
CA LEU A 142 7.38 14.04 -5.62
C LEU A 142 7.47 14.77 -6.97
N HIS A 143 8.64 15.31 -7.30
CA HIS A 143 8.84 15.94 -8.60
C HIS A 143 8.78 14.93 -9.74
N LEU A 144 9.38 13.74 -9.58
CA LEU A 144 9.32 12.69 -10.60
C LEU A 144 7.87 12.23 -10.83
N ALA A 145 7.14 11.91 -9.76
CA ALA A 145 5.74 11.48 -9.86
C ALA A 145 4.90 12.48 -10.64
N ARG A 146 4.99 13.77 -10.28
CA ARG A 146 4.31 14.85 -11.03
C ARG A 146 4.73 14.93 -12.49
N SER A 147 6.03 14.80 -12.80
CA SER A 147 6.52 14.85 -14.19
C SER A 147 6.06 13.68 -15.05
N GLN A 148 5.70 12.56 -14.44
CA GLN A 148 5.16 11.37 -15.10
C GLN A 148 3.62 11.35 -15.10
N GLY A 149 2.97 12.34 -14.47
CA GLY A 149 1.52 12.38 -14.33
C GLY A 149 0.96 11.51 -13.19
N TRP A 150 1.81 10.92 -12.36
CA TRP A 150 1.37 10.06 -11.25
C TRP A 150 0.91 10.88 -10.04
N ARG A 151 -0.28 10.56 -9.51
CA ARG A 151 -0.75 11.10 -8.23
C ARG A 151 -0.02 10.40 -7.09
N THR A 152 0.49 11.19 -6.15
CA THR A 152 1.09 10.63 -4.92
C THR A 152 -0.01 10.38 -3.90
N LEU A 153 -0.35 9.11 -3.66
CA LEU A 153 -1.46 8.71 -2.80
C LEU A 153 -0.96 7.99 -1.55
N LEU A 154 -1.22 8.58 -0.38
CA LEU A 154 -1.04 7.96 0.93
C LEU A 154 -2.35 7.28 1.36
N TRP A 155 -2.65 7.27 2.65
CA TRP A 155 -3.85 6.65 3.22
C TRP A 155 -4.44 7.55 4.30
N SER A 156 -5.73 7.39 4.56
CA SER A 156 -6.43 8.03 5.67
C SER A 156 -6.68 7.07 6.84
N HIS A 157 -6.74 5.75 6.59
CA HIS A 157 -6.88 4.72 7.63
C HIS A 157 -5.87 3.57 7.45
N TRP A 158 -5.48 2.94 8.55
CA TRP A 158 -4.58 1.78 8.56
C TRP A 158 -4.84 0.86 9.77
N GLY A 159 -4.64 -0.44 9.59
CA GLY A 159 -4.79 -1.42 10.68
C GLY A 159 -3.49 -1.73 11.43
N ARG A 160 -2.35 -1.19 10.96
CA ARG A 160 -1.00 -1.57 11.41
C ARG A 160 -0.75 -3.08 11.32
N ASP A 161 -1.27 -3.69 10.25
CA ASP A 161 -1.24 -5.14 10.00
C ASP A 161 0.17 -5.71 9.84
N TRP A 162 1.13 -4.86 9.46
CA TRP A 162 2.56 -5.19 9.43
C TRP A 162 3.19 -5.44 10.81
N GLU A 163 2.53 -5.09 11.93
CA GLU A 163 3.09 -5.28 13.27
C GLU A 163 2.95 -6.73 13.77
N GLN A 164 3.99 -7.20 14.49
CA GLN A 164 4.00 -8.55 15.08
C GLN A 164 2.86 -8.78 16.09
N ARG A 165 2.42 -7.72 16.77
CA ARG A 165 1.39 -7.77 17.82
C ARG A 165 -0.04 -7.57 17.29
N ALA A 166 -0.20 -7.28 16.00
CA ALA A 166 -1.52 -7.08 15.42
C ALA A 166 -2.31 -8.41 15.48
N SER A 167 -3.61 -8.33 15.72
CA SER A 167 -4.56 -9.42 15.53
C SER A 167 -5.53 -9.07 14.40
N ALA A 168 -6.26 -10.05 13.88
CA ALA A 168 -7.28 -9.78 12.86
C ALA A 168 -8.33 -8.76 13.35
N GLU A 169 -8.71 -8.84 14.62
CA GLU A 169 -9.64 -7.93 15.26
C GLU A 169 -9.06 -6.53 15.40
N SER A 170 -7.80 -6.40 15.83
CA SER A 170 -7.17 -5.07 15.97
C SER A 170 -6.98 -4.41 14.61
N ILE A 171 -6.63 -5.18 13.57
CA ILE A 171 -6.50 -4.70 12.19
C ILE A 171 -7.85 -4.20 11.71
N ALA A 172 -8.90 -5.01 11.82
CA ALA A 172 -10.24 -4.65 11.37
C ALA A 172 -10.77 -3.42 12.09
N ALA A 173 -10.60 -3.35 13.42
CA ALA A 173 -11.00 -2.19 14.20
C ALA A 173 -10.22 -0.93 13.80
N GLY A 174 -8.88 -1.02 13.68
CA GLY A 174 -8.04 0.13 13.35
C GLY A 174 -8.28 0.70 11.96
N VAL A 175 -8.41 -0.17 10.95
CA VAL A 175 -8.59 0.29 9.55
C VAL A 175 -10.00 0.82 9.27
N THR A 176 -11.00 0.43 10.07
CA THR A 176 -12.39 0.89 9.91
C THR A 176 -12.83 1.94 10.93
N ASP A 177 -11.95 2.30 11.88
CA ASP A 177 -12.26 3.31 12.88
C ASP A 177 -12.52 4.67 12.21
N GLY A 178 -13.67 5.28 12.53
CA GLY A 178 -14.07 6.55 11.94
C GLY A 178 -14.20 6.59 10.40
N VAL A 179 -14.18 5.44 9.70
CA VAL A 179 -14.17 5.42 8.23
C VAL A 179 -15.40 6.08 7.63
N GLY A 180 -15.17 6.96 6.67
CA GLY A 180 -16.18 7.73 5.93
C GLY A 180 -15.93 7.72 4.43
N ALA A 181 -16.74 8.49 3.69
CA ALA A 181 -16.63 8.60 2.24
C ALA A 181 -15.26 9.15 1.81
N GLY A 182 -14.72 8.58 0.74
CA GLY A 182 -13.43 8.90 0.16
C GLY A 182 -12.23 8.31 0.92
N ALA A 183 -12.44 7.46 1.91
CA ALA A 183 -11.36 6.87 2.68
C ALA A 183 -10.42 6.00 1.81
N VAL A 184 -9.12 6.09 2.08
CA VAL A 184 -8.11 5.18 1.52
C VAL A 184 -7.56 4.31 2.64
N LEU A 185 -7.81 3.00 2.53
CA LEU A 185 -7.48 2.00 3.53
C LEU A 185 -6.15 1.33 3.17
N LEU A 186 -5.14 1.45 4.04
CA LEU A 186 -3.86 0.77 3.88
C LEU A 186 -3.85 -0.58 4.61
N LEU A 187 -3.57 -1.64 3.85
CA LEU A 187 -3.23 -2.98 4.28
C LEU A 187 -2.03 -3.50 3.45
N HIS A 188 -1.52 -4.68 3.79
CA HIS A 188 -0.37 -5.31 3.13
C HIS A 188 -0.68 -6.77 2.80
N ASP A 189 -0.42 -7.19 1.57
CA ASP A 189 -0.59 -8.58 1.11
C ASP A 189 0.71 -9.39 1.15
N ALA A 190 1.80 -8.78 1.62
CA ALA A 190 3.12 -9.38 1.76
C ALA A 190 3.67 -9.25 3.19
N ASP A 191 4.72 -10.02 3.50
CA ASP A 191 5.49 -9.89 4.74
C ASP A 191 7.00 -9.73 4.57
N ASP A 192 7.49 -9.52 3.32
CA ASP A 192 8.90 -9.31 2.99
C ASP A 192 9.56 -8.15 3.76
N TYR A 193 8.77 -7.14 4.16
CA TYR A 193 9.24 -5.91 4.80
C TYR A 193 8.56 -5.66 6.16
N SER A 194 7.84 -6.64 6.69
CA SER A 194 7.03 -6.53 7.90
C SER A 194 7.25 -7.74 8.84
N ALA A 195 6.44 -7.85 9.88
CA ALA A 195 6.49 -9.00 10.77
C ALA A 195 6.02 -10.29 10.08
N ALA A 196 6.85 -11.34 10.13
CA ALA A 196 6.56 -12.63 9.52
C ALA A 196 5.12 -13.13 9.78
N GLY A 197 4.48 -13.61 8.71
CA GLY A 197 3.10 -14.02 8.67
C GLY A 197 2.07 -12.88 8.78
N SER A 198 2.44 -11.60 8.59
CA SER A 198 1.49 -10.48 8.66
C SER A 198 0.36 -10.59 7.66
N TRP A 199 0.65 -11.02 6.43
CA TRP A 199 -0.36 -11.21 5.41
C TRP A 199 -1.47 -12.19 5.85
N ARG A 200 -1.16 -13.21 6.68
CA ARG A 200 -2.17 -14.14 7.22
C ARG A 200 -3.15 -13.43 8.15
N ARG A 201 -2.65 -12.46 8.92
CA ARG A 201 -3.47 -11.63 9.82
C ARG A 201 -4.31 -10.64 9.04
N THR A 202 -3.77 -10.06 7.97
CA THR A 202 -4.51 -9.22 7.01
C THR A 202 -5.65 -10.01 6.36
N VAL A 203 -5.35 -11.19 5.82
CA VAL A 203 -6.32 -12.12 5.22
C VAL A 203 -7.44 -12.47 6.23
N ALA A 204 -7.09 -12.78 7.48
CA ALA A 204 -8.07 -13.07 8.53
C ALA A 204 -8.94 -11.85 8.92
N ALA A 205 -8.40 -10.63 8.82
CA ALA A 205 -9.13 -9.40 9.11
C ALA A 205 -10.11 -9.00 7.99
N LEU A 206 -9.78 -9.34 6.75
CA LEU A 206 -10.41 -8.77 5.56
C LEU A 206 -11.94 -8.98 5.49
N PRO A 207 -12.51 -10.16 5.81
CA PRO A 207 -13.96 -10.33 5.83
C PRO A 207 -14.65 -9.34 6.77
N ARG A 208 -14.11 -9.17 7.99
CA ARG A 208 -14.66 -8.23 8.97
C ARG A 208 -14.53 -6.77 8.55
N VAL A 209 -13.44 -6.42 7.87
CA VAL A 209 -13.26 -5.08 7.29
C VAL A 209 -14.35 -4.81 6.26
N LEU A 210 -14.55 -5.72 5.30
CA LEU A 210 -15.52 -5.57 4.23
C LEU A 210 -16.95 -5.54 4.77
N ASP A 211 -17.29 -6.41 5.72
CA ASP A 211 -18.59 -6.40 6.41
C ASP A 211 -18.86 -5.05 7.09
N THR A 212 -17.87 -4.50 7.78
CA THR A 212 -18.01 -3.21 8.48
C THR A 212 -18.23 -2.05 7.50
N LEU A 213 -17.52 -2.04 6.37
CA LEU A 213 -17.69 -1.02 5.32
C LEU A 213 -19.08 -1.13 4.68
N ALA A 214 -19.54 -2.34 4.40
CA ALA A 214 -20.86 -2.61 3.85
C ALA A 214 -21.98 -2.16 4.82
N GLN A 215 -21.85 -2.45 6.12
CA GLN A 215 -22.80 -1.99 7.16
C GLN A 215 -22.87 -0.46 7.27
N ARG A 216 -21.78 0.23 6.92
CA ARG A 216 -21.73 1.71 6.82
C ARG A 216 -22.27 2.25 5.49
N GLY A 217 -22.71 1.37 4.58
CA GLY A 217 -23.21 1.76 3.26
C GLY A 217 -22.13 2.27 2.31
N LEU A 218 -20.84 2.08 2.63
CA LEU A 218 -19.73 2.49 1.78
C LEU A 218 -19.50 1.45 0.68
N ARG A 219 -19.06 1.92 -0.49
CA ARG A 219 -18.79 1.09 -1.66
C ARG A 219 -17.34 1.22 -2.08
N ALA A 220 -16.75 0.11 -2.55
CA ALA A 220 -15.42 0.12 -3.11
C ALA A 220 -15.37 0.96 -4.40
N THR A 221 -14.30 1.74 -4.56
CA THR A 221 -13.97 2.51 -5.76
C THR A 221 -12.47 2.37 -6.06
N SER A 222 -12.03 2.83 -7.23
CA SER A 222 -10.61 3.09 -7.51
C SER A 222 -10.10 4.23 -6.64
N ALA A 223 -8.77 4.30 -6.47
CA ALA A 223 -8.14 5.23 -5.55
C ALA A 223 -7.91 6.65 -6.13
#